data_AF-A0A7V5KTN9-F1
#
_entry.id   AF-A0A7V5KTN9-F1
#
_cell.length_a   1.000
_cell.length_b   1.000
_cell.length_c   1.000
_cell.angle_alpha   90.00
_cell.angle_beta   90.00
_cell.angle_gamma   90.00
#
_symmetry.space_group_name_H-M   'P 1'
#
loop_
_entity.id
_entity.type
_entity.pdbx_description
1 polymer ?
#
loop_
_entity_poly.entity_id
_entity_poly.type
_entity_poly.pdbx_seq_one_letter_code
_entity_poly.pdbx_strand_id
1 'polypeptide(L)'
;TRGLGWLREQFDIIFLGPPYKDELKRPLALTAPTLRAIIESKLLKPEGWIIGQRQIKEPVAVPEGLMEFRQEKYGDTVLSFYKWQQ
;
A
#
# COMPACT_ATOMS: atom_id res chain seq x y z
N THR A 1 6.58 0.13 -18.79
CA THR A 1 7.20 1.30 -18.11
C THR A 1 8.32 0.79 -17.21
N ARG A 2 9.44 1.51 -17.03
CA ARG A 2 10.59 1.05 -16.21
C ARG A 2 10.38 1.19 -14.69
N GLY A 3 9.15 1.49 -14.23
CA GLY A 3 8.80 1.66 -12.81
C GLY A 3 9.60 2.77 -12.10
N LEU A 4 9.67 2.72 -10.77
CA LEU A 4 10.57 3.55 -9.95
C LEU A 4 11.92 2.88 -9.65
N GLY A 5 12.07 1.58 -9.98
CA GLY A 5 13.28 0.80 -9.65
C GLY A 5 14.58 1.31 -10.30
N TRP A 6 14.49 2.17 -11.33
CA TRP A 6 15.67 2.83 -11.92
C TRP A 6 16.27 3.90 -11.01
N LEU A 7 15.49 4.47 -10.08
CA LEU A 7 15.95 5.52 -9.17
C LEU A 7 16.94 4.96 -8.14
N ARG A 8 16.87 3.64 -7.83
CA ARG A 8 17.66 2.96 -6.78
C ARG A 8 17.61 3.66 -5.42
N GLU A 9 16.56 4.41 -5.14
CA GLU A 9 16.34 5.11 -3.88
C GLU A 9 15.23 4.44 -3.07
N GLN A 10 15.33 4.61 -1.76
CA GLN A 10 14.32 4.20 -0.80
C GLN A 10 13.64 5.45 -0.23
N PHE A 11 12.36 5.32 0.11
CA PHE A 11 11.52 6.41 0.59
C PHE A 11 11.22 6.25 2.08
N ASP A 12 11.23 7.37 2.80
CA ASP A 12 10.79 7.45 4.20
C ASP A 12 9.27 7.36 4.33
N ILE A 13 8.52 7.88 3.35
CA ILE A 13 7.06 7.86 3.33
C ILE A 13 6.58 7.53 1.92
N ILE A 14 5.68 6.56 1.79
CA ILE A 14 5.02 6.18 0.53
C ILE A 14 3.51 6.35 0.70
N PHE A 15 2.87 7.15 -0.15
CA PHE A 15 1.42 7.24 -0.23
C PHE A 15 0.90 6.33 -1.35
N LEU A 16 -0.11 5.50 -1.07
CA LEU A 16 -0.79 4.69 -2.08
C LEU A 16 -2.30 4.87 -2.03
N GLY A 17 -2.89 4.91 -3.22
CA GLY A 17 -4.34 4.97 -3.41
C GLY A 17 -4.67 4.29 -4.74
N PRO A 18 -4.45 2.97 -4.85
CA PRO A 18 -4.72 2.28 -6.10
C PRO A 18 -6.22 2.32 -6.42
N PRO A 19 -6.61 2.25 -7.70
CA PRO A 19 -8.01 2.28 -8.09
C PRO A 19 -8.82 1.16 -7.44
N TYR A 20 -9.97 1.49 -6.86
CA TYR A 20 -10.88 0.52 -6.22
C TYR A 20 -11.85 -0.15 -7.18
N LYS A 21 -11.96 0.35 -8.42
CA LYS A 21 -12.86 -0.16 -9.43
C LYS A 21 -12.20 -0.14 -10.80
N ASP A 22 -12.56 -1.09 -11.65
CA ASP A 22 -12.19 -1.05 -13.05
C ASP A 22 -13.14 -0.17 -13.87
N GLU A 23 -12.90 -0.09 -15.18
CA GLU A 23 -13.71 0.68 -16.13
C GLU A 23 -15.19 0.22 -16.16
N LEU A 24 -15.46 -1.04 -15.79
CA LEU A 24 -16.80 -1.62 -15.70
C LEU A 24 -17.41 -1.50 -14.30
N LYS A 25 -16.81 -0.71 -13.41
CA LYS A 25 -17.23 -0.46 -12.01
C LYS A 25 -17.19 -1.69 -11.11
N ARG A 26 -16.51 -2.77 -11.49
CA ARG A 26 -16.30 -3.95 -10.65
C ARG A 26 -15.23 -3.65 -9.59
N PRO A 27 -15.38 -4.14 -8.35
CA PRO A 27 -14.42 -3.87 -7.29
C PRO A 27 -13.05 -4.49 -7.62
N LEU A 28 -12.00 -3.74 -7.30
CA LEU A 28 -10.60 -4.16 -7.37
C LEU A 28 -10.02 -4.27 -5.96
N ALA A 29 -9.05 -5.17 -5.79
CA ALA A 29 -8.29 -5.35 -4.56
C ALA A 29 -6.81 -5.14 -4.85
N LEU A 30 -6.41 -3.88 -5.03
CA LEU A 30 -5.07 -3.52 -5.48
C LEU A 30 -4.15 -3.02 -4.37
N THR A 31 -4.65 -2.81 -3.14
CA THR A 31 -3.79 -2.43 -2.01
C THR A 31 -2.73 -3.49 -1.74
N ALA A 32 -3.12 -4.75 -1.57
CA ALA A 32 -2.18 -5.85 -1.27
C ALA A 32 -1.11 -6.09 -2.36
N PRO A 33 -1.43 -6.16 -3.68
CA PRO A 33 -0.40 -6.30 -4.70
C PRO A 33 0.50 -5.06 -4.81
N THR A 34 -0.02 -3.86 -4.52
CA THR A 34 0.80 -2.64 -4.49
C THR A 34 1.80 -2.68 -3.34
N LEU A 35 1.35 -3.08 -2.13
CA LEU A 35 2.25 -3.28 -0.99
C LEU A 35 3.36 -4.29 -1.31
N ARG A 36 3.01 -5.41 -1.94
CA ARG A 36 3.98 -6.44 -2.35
C ARG A 36 5.02 -5.87 -3.33
N ALA A 37 4.59 -5.14 -4.34
CA ALA A 37 5.49 -4.53 -5.32
C ALA A 37 6.46 -3.51 -4.68
N ILE A 38 6.02 -2.75 -3.67
CA ILE A 38 6.87 -1.83 -2.91
C ILE A 38 8.01 -2.60 -2.22
N ILE A 39 7.68 -3.74 -1.59
CA ILE A 39 8.62 -4.56 -0.84
C ILE A 39 9.60 -5.29 -1.78
N GLU A 40 9.11 -5.93 -2.82
CA GLU A 40 9.93 -6.63 -3.83
C GLU A 40 10.89 -5.68 -4.54
N SER A 41 10.46 -4.43 -4.76
CA SER A 41 11.27 -3.39 -5.40
C SER A 41 12.21 -2.67 -4.41
N LYS A 42 12.21 -3.05 -3.12
CA LYS A 42 13.02 -2.44 -2.05
C LYS A 42 12.88 -0.92 -2.00
N LEU A 43 11.64 -0.42 -2.09
CA LEU A 43 11.37 1.03 -2.12
C LEU A 43 11.17 1.63 -0.73
N LEU A 44 10.86 0.83 0.29
CA LEU A 44 10.61 1.33 1.65
C LEU A 44 11.88 1.27 2.49
N LYS A 45 12.24 2.39 3.15
CA LYS A 45 13.31 2.42 4.14
C LYS A 45 12.99 1.56 5.38
N PRO A 46 14.00 1.11 6.17
CA PRO A 46 13.76 0.34 7.40
C PRO A 46 12.82 1.00 8.40
N GLU A 47 12.87 2.32 8.54
CA GLU A 47 11.97 3.10 9.42
C GLU A 47 10.83 3.78 8.64
N GLY A 48 10.70 3.47 7.35
CA GLY A 48 9.76 4.11 6.45
C GLY A 48 8.32 3.64 6.67
N TRP A 49 7.37 4.51 6.32
CA TRP A 49 5.94 4.22 6.42
C TRP A 49 5.28 4.16 5.05
N ILE A 50 4.27 3.31 4.94
CA ILE A 50 3.34 3.30 3.81
C ILE A 50 1.96 3.73 4.32
N ILE A 51 1.35 4.70 3.65
CA ILE A 51 0.02 5.22 3.99
C ILE A 51 -0.90 4.90 2.82
N GLY A 52 -1.81 3.96 3.04
CA GLY A 52 -2.73 3.45 2.03
C GLY A 52 -4.15 3.92 2.24
N GLN A 53 -4.72 4.56 1.21
CA GLN A 53 -6.16 4.78 1.13
C GLN A 53 -6.80 3.57 0.45
N ARG A 54 -7.82 2.98 1.10
CA ARG A 54 -8.60 1.87 0.55
C ARG A 54 -10.09 2.00 0.80
N GLN A 55 -10.89 1.27 0.03
CA GLN A 55 -12.32 1.13 0.32
C GLN A 55 -12.53 0.13 1.47
N ILE A 56 -13.50 0.38 2.35
CA ILE A 56 -13.68 -0.38 3.60
C ILE A 56 -13.93 -1.88 3.40
N LYS A 57 -14.54 -2.27 2.27
CA LYS A 57 -14.85 -3.67 1.92
C LYS A 57 -13.72 -4.35 1.15
N GLU A 58 -12.66 -3.63 0.78
CA GLU A 58 -11.49 -4.22 0.13
C GLU A 58 -10.77 -5.14 1.14
N PRO A 59 -10.67 -6.45 0.87
CA PRO A 59 -9.87 -7.34 1.70
C PRO A 59 -8.38 -7.03 1.46
N VAL A 60 -7.63 -6.80 2.54
CA VAL A 60 -6.20 -6.54 2.46
C VAL A 60 -5.45 -7.57 3.28
N ALA A 61 -4.74 -8.46 2.58
CA ALA A 61 -3.73 -9.31 3.18
C ALA A 61 -2.41 -8.51 3.21
N VAL A 62 -1.99 -8.12 4.42
CA VAL A 62 -0.70 -7.44 4.61
C VAL A 62 0.42 -8.41 4.22
N PRO A 63 1.34 -8.02 3.31
CA PRO A 63 2.47 -8.88 2.95
C PRO A 63 3.36 -9.21 4.16
N GLU A 64 4.01 -10.37 4.11
CA GLU A 64 4.99 -10.77 5.11
C GLU A 64 6.10 -9.71 5.26
N GLY A 65 6.54 -9.48 6.50
CA GLY A 65 7.51 -8.44 6.84
C GLY A 65 6.89 -7.05 7.03
N LEU A 66 5.63 -6.83 6.67
CA LEU A 66 4.90 -5.61 7.02
C LEU A 66 3.89 -5.88 8.13
N MET A 67 3.59 -4.84 8.91
CA MET A 67 2.45 -4.80 9.81
C MET A 67 1.62 -3.54 9.57
N GLU A 68 0.29 -3.66 9.69
CA GLU A 68 -0.60 -2.51 9.81
C GLU A 68 -0.59 -2.07 11.28
N PHE A 69 -0.07 -0.87 11.56
CA PHE A 69 0.08 -0.39 12.94
C PHE A 69 -0.92 0.69 13.33
N ARG A 70 -1.63 1.26 12.34
CA ARG A 70 -2.69 2.26 12.56
C ARG A 70 -3.70 2.20 11.43
N GLN A 71 -4.96 2.47 11.78
CA GLN A 71 -6.07 2.59 10.84
C GLN A 71 -6.99 3.75 11.24
N GLU A 72 -7.43 4.55 10.27
CA GLU A 72 -8.43 5.61 10.42
C GLU A 72 -9.58 5.39 9.42
N LYS A 73 -10.82 5.65 9.83
CA LYS A 73 -12.02 5.41 9.00
C LYS A 73 -12.78 6.71 8.74
N TYR A 74 -13.12 6.96 7.48
CA TYR A 74 -13.86 8.12 7.01
C TYR A 74 -14.95 7.69 6.02
N GLY A 75 -16.15 7.40 6.53
CA GLY A 75 -17.22 6.80 5.72
C GLY A 75 -16.80 5.46 5.13
N ASP A 76 -16.89 5.32 3.80
CA ASP A 76 -16.46 4.12 3.07
C ASP A 76 -14.94 4.06 2.80
N THR A 77 -14.20 5.08 3.22
CA THR A 77 -12.74 5.17 3.05
C THR A 77 -12.01 4.77 4.31
N VAL A 78 -10.95 4.00 4.17
CA VAL A 78 -10.03 3.61 5.22
C VAL A 78 -8.63 4.11 4.87
N LEU A 79 -7.99 4.81 5.79
CA LEU A 79 -6.55 5.05 5.77
C LEU A 79 -5.87 4.00 6.64
N SER A 80 -5.03 3.17 6.04
CA SER A 80 -4.22 2.16 6.73
C SER A 80 -2.75 2.56 6.67
N PHE A 81 -2.04 2.40 7.79
CA PHE A 81 -0.64 2.75 7.93
C PHE A 81 0.18 1.49 8.17
N TYR A 82 1.20 1.29 7.34
CA TYR A 82 2.06 0.12 7.37
C TYR A 82 3.51 0.51 7.64
N LYS A 83 4.24 -0.38 8.32
CA LYS A 83 5.68 -0.30 8.54
C LYS A 83 6.26 -1.72 8.54
N TRP A 84 7.58 -1.84 8.53
CA TRP A 84 8.24 -3.13 8.75
C TRP A 84 7.85 -3.73 10.11
N GLN A 85 7.60 -5.05 10.10
CA GLN A 85 7.41 -5.84 11.30
C GLN A 85 8.79 -5.98 11.98
N GLN A 86 8.89 -5.49 13.21
CA GLN A 86 10.10 -5.57 14.04
C GLN A 86 10.27 -6.97 14.62
#